data_AF-A0A0L8BGP5-F1
#
_entry.id   AF-A0A0L8BGP5-F1
#
_cell.length_a   1.000
_cell.length_b   1.000
_cell.length_c   1.000
_cell.angle_alpha   90.00
_cell.angle_beta   90.00
_cell.angle_gamma   90.00
#
_symmetry.space_group_name_H-M   'P 1'
#
loop_
_entity.id
_entity.type
_entity.pdbx_description
1 polymer ?
#
loop_
_entity_poly.entity_id
_entity_poly.type
_entity_poly.pdbx_seq_one_letter_code
_entity_poly.pdbx_strand_id
1 'polypeptide(L)' 'MHGISAEMVAVLTDAEIDMLRRVFEAICIEYDIPREGTRAEHLARFLMAAFSGSLSTEKSLLAAAHSFYLHHIADP' A
#
# COMPACT_ATOMS: atom_id res chain seq x y z
N MET A 1 -30.35 1.36 13.99
CA MET A 1 -29.27 2.10 13.30
C MET A 1 -27.97 1.59 13.88
N HIS A 2 -27.32 0.62 13.22
CA HIS A 2 -25.97 0.23 13.61
C HIS A 2 -25.09 1.45 13.37
N GLY A 3 -24.54 1.98 14.46
CA GLY A 3 -23.48 2.96 14.39
C GLY A 3 -22.41 2.38 13.48
N ILE A 4 -22.18 3.06 12.37
CA ILE A 4 -20.88 3.17 11.73
C ILE A 4 -19.86 3.30 12.86
N SER A 5 -19.24 2.18 13.25
CA SER A 5 -18.00 2.22 13.99
C SER A 5 -17.05 2.93 13.05
N ALA A 6 -16.93 4.23 13.24
CA ALA A 6 -15.79 5.01 12.79
C ALA A 6 -14.60 4.48 13.60
N GLU A 7 -14.19 3.26 13.29
CA GLU A 7 -12.90 2.68 13.64
C GLU A 7 -11.90 3.62 12.98
N MET A 8 -11.55 4.63 13.77
CA MET A 8 -10.46 5.59 13.64
C MET A 8 -9.90 5.64 12.22
N VAL A 9 -10.32 6.63 11.45
CA VAL A 9 -9.45 7.19 10.41
C VAL A 9 -8.21 7.67 11.16
N ALA A 10 -7.26 6.77 11.38
CA ALA A 10 -5.98 7.07 11.97
C ALA A 10 -5.37 8.12 11.05
N VAL A 11 -5.25 9.34 11.54
CA VAL A 11 -4.55 10.39 10.81
C VAL A 11 -3.11 9.93 10.75
N LEU A 12 -2.70 9.46 9.57
CA LEU A 12 -1.32 9.06 9.31
C LEU A 12 -0.41 10.25 9.63
N THR A 13 0.64 9.98 10.39
CA THR A 13 1.73 10.93 10.59
C THR A 13 2.49 11.14 9.28
N ASP A 14 3.15 12.28 9.17
CA ASP A 14 3.98 12.60 7.99
C ASP A 14 5.03 11.50 7.71
N ALA A 15 5.59 10.91 8.77
CA ALA A 15 6.53 9.80 8.67
C ALA A 15 5.90 8.51 8.10
N GLU A 16 4.65 8.21 8.46
CA GLU A 16 3.93 7.04 7.93
C GLU A 16 3.54 7.24 6.46
N ILE A 17 3.14 8.46 6.10
CA ILE A 17 2.86 8.85 4.71
C ILE A 17 4.13 8.74 3.86
N ASP A 18 5.26 9.25 4.36
CA ASP A 18 6.54 9.19 3.66
C ASP A 18 7.01 7.74 3.47
N MET A 19 6.86 6.90 4.49
CA MET A 19 7.17 5.47 4.40
C MET A 19 6.30 4.75 3.36
N LEU A 20 4.98 4.96 3.37
CA LEU A 20 4.07 4.37 2.38
C LEU A 20 4.43 4.81 0.96
N ARG A 21 4.76 6.09 0.80
CA ARG A 21 5.20 6.65 -0.47
C ARG A 21 6.50 6.02 -0.95
N ARG A 22 7.51 5.85 -0.08
CA ARG A 22 8.78 5.19 -0.44
C ARG A 22 8.57 3.76 -0.91
N VAL A 23 7.75 2.99 -0.20
CA VAL A 23 7.43 1.61 -0.59
C VAL A 23 6.70 1.59 -1.94
N PHE A 24 5.72 2.46 -2.12
CA PHE A 24 5.01 2.59 -3.39
C PHE A 24 5.97 2.92 -4.55
N GLU A 25 6.81 3.94 -4.38
CA GLU A 25 7.76 4.37 -5.41
C GLU A 25 8.79 3.27 -5.72
N ALA A 26 9.27 2.53 -4.72
CA ALA A 26 10.20 1.42 -4.91
C ALA A 26 9.61 0.32 -5.80
N ILE A 27 8.38 -0.10 -5.53
CA ILE A 27 7.69 -1.13 -6.31
C ILE A 27 7.38 -0.64 -7.72
N CYS A 28 6.95 0.61 -7.88
CA CYS A 28 6.73 1.20 -9.21
C CYS A 28 8.00 1.23 -10.05
N ILE A 29 9.14 1.59 -9.45
CA ILE A 29 10.44 1.63 -10.14
C ILE A 29 10.91 0.22 -10.49
N GLU A 30 10.81 -0.73 -9.54
CA GLU A 30 11.32 -2.09 -9.74
C GLU A 30 10.57 -2.84 -10.85
N TYR A 31 9.24 -2.67 -10.92
CA TYR A 31 8.39 -3.39 -11.87
C TYR A 31 7.91 -2.54 -13.05
N ASP A 32 8.51 -1.37 -13.27
CA ASP A 32 8.15 -0.42 -14.34
C ASP A 32 6.64 -0.09 -14.37
N ILE A 33 6.02 0.01 -13.19
CA ILE A 33 4.60 0.32 -13.06
C ILE A 33 4.45 1.84 -13.25
N PRO A 34 3.66 2.30 -14.23
CA PRO A 34 3.32 3.71 -14.33
C PRO A 34 2.65 4.16 -13.02
N ARG A 35 3.02 5.34 -12.51
CA ARG A 35 2.50 5.88 -11.24
C ARG A 35 1.00 6.20 -11.28
N GLU A 36 0.39 6.08 -12.45
CA GLU A 36 -1.02 6.34 -12.72
C GLU A 36 -1.65 5.10 -13.38
N GLY A 37 -2.97 4.97 -13.25
CA GLY A 37 -3.74 3.86 -13.79
C GLY A 37 -4.01 2.74 -12.79
N THR A 38 -4.72 1.71 -13.27
CA THR A 38 -5.34 0.69 -12.41
C THR A 38 -4.33 -0.09 -11.55
N ARG A 39 -3.14 -0.39 -12.09
CA ARG A 39 -2.10 -1.14 -11.35
C ARG A 39 -1.54 -0.32 -10.18
N ALA A 40 -1.27 0.97 -10.40
CA ALA A 40 -0.85 1.89 -9.34
C ALA A 40 -1.95 2.07 -8.29
N GLU A 41 -3.21 2.22 -8.70
CA GLU A 41 -4.34 2.33 -7.76
C GLU A 41 -4.48 1.08 -6.88
N HIS A 42 -4.38 -0.12 -7.47
CA HIS A 42 -4.43 -1.38 -6.73
C HIS A 42 -3.28 -1.51 -5.73
N LEU A 43 -2.06 -1.15 -6.13
CA LEU A 43 -0.90 -1.15 -5.24
C LEU A 43 -1.08 -0.17 -4.08
N ALA A 44 -1.54 1.06 -4.34
CA ALA A 44 -1.77 2.06 -3.31
C ALA A 44 -2.85 1.61 -2.30
N ARG A 45 -3.96 1.04 -2.79
CA ARG A 45 -5.01 0.48 -1.93
C ARG A 45 -4.49 -0.68 -1.08
N PHE A 46 -3.71 -1.58 -1.67
CA PHE A 46 -3.10 -2.68 -0.94
C PHE A 46 -2.20 -2.17 0.18
N LEU A 47 -1.31 -1.21 -0.10
CA LEU A 47 -0.39 -0.66 0.90
C LEU A 47 -1.13 0.01 2.06
N MET A 48 -2.17 0.79 1.78
CA MET A 48 -3.01 1.39 2.82
C MET A 48 -3.69 0.33 3.69
N ALA A 49 -4.26 -0.71 3.07
CA ALA A 49 -4.90 -1.80 3.80
C ALA A 49 -3.89 -2.59 4.66
N ALA A 50 -2.73 -2.93 4.08
CA ALA A 50 -1.68 -3.68 4.75
C ALA A 50 -1.10 -2.91 5.95
N PHE A 51 -0.97 -1.59 5.81
CA PHE A 51 -0.53 -0.69 6.88
C PHE A 51 -1.56 -0.58 8.00
N SER A 52 -2.85 -0.41 7.65
CA SER A 52 -3.94 -0.32 8.63
C SER A 52 -4.15 -1.60 9.45
N GLY A 53 -3.67 -2.75 8.95
CA GLY A 53 -3.74 -4.03 9.65
C GLY A 53 -2.65 -4.17 10.71
N SER A 54 -1.49 -4.71 10.31
CA SER A 54 -0.40 -5.05 11.24
C SER A 54 1.00 -4.76 10.71
N LEU A 55 1.13 -4.28 9.46
CA LEU A 55 2.42 -3.98 8.87
C LEU A 55 2.76 -2.51 9.11
N SER A 56 3.47 -2.23 10.20
CA SER A 56 3.85 -0.85 10.56
C SER A 56 5.28 -0.48 10.18
N THR A 57 6.00 -1.36 9.45
CA THR A 57 7.41 -1.11 9.07
C THR A 57 7.60 -1.16 7.57
N GLU A 58 8.53 -0.33 7.08
CA GLU A 58 8.87 -0.21 5.66
C GLU A 58 9.25 -1.57 5.06
N LYS A 59 10.07 -2.34 5.77
CA LYS A 59 10.53 -3.67 5.34
C LYS A 59 9.37 -4.65 5.18
N SER A 60 8.44 -4.68 6.15
CA SER A 60 7.29 -5.58 6.09
C SER A 60 6.33 -5.19 4.97
N LEU A 61 6.10 -3.89 4.78
CA LEU A 61 5.27 -3.38 3.68
C LEU A 61 5.89 -3.71 2.32
N LEU A 62 7.19 -3.52 2.17
CA LEU A 62 7.90 -3.81 0.92
C LEU A 62 7.79 -5.30 0.56
N ALA A 63 8.09 -6.20 1.50
CA ALA A 63 7.98 -7.65 1.28
C ALA A 63 6.55 -8.09 0.92
N ALA A 64 5.54 -7.49 1.57
CA ALA A 64 4.14 -7.75 1.26
C ALA A 64 3.76 -7.21 -0.13
N ALA A 65 4.27 -6.05 -0.53
CA ALA A 65 4.01 -5.44 -1.83
C ALA A 65 4.63 -6.23 -3.00
N HIS A 66 5.86 -6.75 -2.84
CA HIS A 66 6.44 -7.68 -3.82
C HIS A 66 5.57 -8.94 -3.96
N SER A 67 5.15 -9.52 -2.84
CA SER A 67 4.29 -10.70 -2.85
C SER A 67 2.95 -10.40 -3.55
N PHE A 68 2.35 -9.24 -3.28
CA PHE A 68 1.12 -8.83 -3.93
C PHE A 68 1.29 -8.64 -5.44
N TYR A 69 2.35 -7.95 -5.87
CA TYR A 69 2.61 -7.72 -7.29
C TYR A 69 2.75 -9.03 -8.06
N LEU A 70 3.58 -9.95 -7.55
CA LEU A 70 3.86 -11.24 -8.18
C LEU A 70 2.62 -12.12 -8.34
N HIS A 71 1.65 -12.05 -7.42
CA HIS A 71 0.47 -12.91 -7.44
C HIS A 71 -0.77 -12.25 -8.07
N HIS A 72 -0.86 -10.92 -8.11
CA HIS A 72 -2.11 -10.22 -8.42
C HIS A 72 -2.02 -9.11 -9.46
N ILE A 73 -0.82 -8.59 -9.76
CA ILE A 73 -0.64 -7.51 -10.74
C ILE A 73 0.17 -7.98 -11.96
N ALA A 74 1.01 -9.00 -11.81
CA ALA A 74 1.85 -9.52 -12.88
C ALA A 74 1.08 -10.27 -13.99
N ASP A 75 -0.23 -10.54 -13.81
CA ASP A 75 -1.07 -11.12 -14.87
C ASP A 75 -1.58 -10.00 -15.81
N PRO A 76 -1.38 -10.14 -17.13
CA PRO A 76 -1.57 -9.07 -18.12
C PRO A 76 -3.01 -8.57 -18.25
#